data_AF-A0A1T2X965-F1
#
_entry.id   AF-A0A1T2X965-F1
#
_cell.length_a   1.000
_cell.length_b   1.000
_cell.length_c   1.000
_cell.angle_alpha   90.00
_cell.angle_beta   90.00
_cell.angle_gamma   90.00
#
_symmetry.space_group_name_H-M   'P 1'
#
loop_
_entity.id
_entity.type
_entity.pdbx_description
1 polymer ?
#
loop_
_entity_poly.entity_id
_entity_poly.type
_entity_poly.pdbx_seq_one_letter_code
_entity_poly.pdbx_strand_id
1 'polypeptide(L)'
;MKPEQLQRKLSELEEKLKHTSEPSYLFRTGDPVRVGNLQEAVVAEVLHDGKIYLIDYTHIDKNYGNPIRHEHVKNYYSWLDVRKPREETPETLINNTDMNVRFAYRMLSELLNRVYNFGVNFDPDYQRDYVWEQQDKIQLIESIYNNVDIGKFALIQHDTKTWVRTGMGYEIVDGKQRLLALKEFYEDRFAWKGKKFSDLTSREQNHFMNYPIIFAEVKDLTREQILRYFIMLNTSGKVMDAEHLDRIKAELNTLAR
;
A
#
# COMPACT_ATOMS: atom_id res chain seq x y z
N MET A 1 22.30 -16.12 26.07
CA MET A 1 23.03 -16.79 24.96
C MET A 1 24.37 -17.31 25.47
N LYS A 2 25.01 -18.26 24.79
CA LYS A 2 26.41 -18.63 25.12
C LYS A 2 27.34 -17.43 24.81
N PRO A 3 28.44 -17.23 25.56
CA PRO A 3 29.34 -16.09 25.38
C PRO A 3 29.84 -15.90 23.95
N GLU A 4 30.22 -16.98 23.25
CA GLU A 4 30.69 -16.94 21.86
C GLU A 4 29.63 -16.39 20.89
N GLN A 5 28.36 -16.75 21.10
CA GLN A 5 27.26 -16.27 20.27
C GLN A 5 26.99 -14.79 20.52
N LEU A 6 27.15 -14.34 21.77
CA LEU A 6 26.99 -12.94 22.16
C LEU A 6 28.09 -12.08 21.54
N GLN A 7 29.34 -12.55 21.56
CA GLN A 7 30.46 -11.87 20.93
C GLN A 7 30.28 -11.77 19.41
N ARG A 8 29.89 -12.87 18.75
CA ARG A 8 29.59 -12.85 17.31
C ARG A 8 28.52 -11.82 16.97
N LYS A 9 27.46 -11.75 17.78
CA LYS A 9 26.38 -10.77 17.58
C LYS A 9 26.86 -9.33 17.73
N LEU A 10 27.72 -9.05 18.71
CA LEU A 10 28.34 -7.73 18.86
C LEU A 10 29.15 -7.35 17.62
N SER A 11 30.03 -8.24 17.16
CA SER A 11 30.86 -7.98 15.97
C SER A 11 30.03 -7.76 14.70
N GLU A 12 28.95 -8.54 14.50
CA GLU A 12 28.00 -8.31 13.39
C GLU A 12 27.34 -6.92 13.44
N LEU A 13 27.09 -6.37 14.64
CA LEU A 13 26.52 -5.04 14.80
C LEU A 13 27.59 -3.96 14.60
N GLU A 14 28.81 -4.18 15.08
CA GLU A 14 29.94 -3.28 14.89
C GLU A 14 30.28 -3.07 13.42
N GLU A 15 30.27 -4.14 12.61
CA GLU A 15 30.47 -4.06 11.16
C GLU A 15 29.41 -3.18 10.46
N LYS A 16 28.20 -3.11 11.02
CA LYS A 16 27.07 -2.32 10.49
C LYS A 16 27.06 -0.87 10.96
N LEU A 17 27.92 -0.48 11.91
CA LEU A 17 27.97 0.89 12.43
C LEU A 17 28.22 1.92 11.32
N LYS A 18 28.99 1.56 10.28
CA LYS A 18 29.23 2.41 9.09
C LYS A 18 27.97 2.78 8.31
N HIS A 19 26.89 2.02 8.47
CA HIS A 19 25.58 2.26 7.85
C HIS A 19 24.53 2.75 8.85
N THR A 20 24.89 2.87 10.12
CA THR A 20 23.97 3.20 11.20
C THR A 20 24.04 4.69 11.49
N SER A 21 22.89 5.36 11.43
CA SER A 21 22.77 6.78 11.76
C SER A 21 23.02 7.06 13.24
N GLU A 22 23.29 8.34 13.56
CA GLU A 22 23.39 8.79 14.94
C GLU A 22 22.05 8.63 15.68
N PRO A 23 22.05 8.12 16.92
CA PRO A 23 20.82 7.99 17.71
C PRO A 23 20.14 9.34 17.95
N SER A 24 18.83 9.42 17.66
CA SER A 24 18.01 10.60 17.95
C SER A 24 17.38 10.58 19.35
N TYR A 25 17.50 9.47 20.05
CA TYR A 25 17.15 9.29 21.45
C TYR A 25 18.12 8.27 22.06
N LEU A 26 18.29 8.35 23.38
CA LEU A 26 19.21 7.50 24.13
C LEU A 26 18.50 6.87 25.31
N PHE A 27 18.93 5.67 25.67
CA PHE A 27 18.57 5.00 26.91
C PHE A 27 19.79 4.87 27.80
N ARG A 28 19.57 4.80 29.10
CA ARG A 28 20.59 4.57 30.11
C ARG A 28 20.49 3.14 30.62
N THR A 29 21.59 2.64 31.17
CA THR A 29 21.58 1.37 31.92
C THR A 29 20.51 1.42 33.01
N GLY A 30 19.68 0.37 33.06
CA GLY A 30 18.53 0.26 33.95
C GLY A 30 17.20 0.73 33.34
N ASP A 31 17.21 1.41 32.19
CA ASP A 31 15.95 1.85 31.56
C ASP A 31 15.16 0.65 31.04
N PRO A 32 13.84 0.57 31.32
CA PRO A 32 12.96 -0.39 30.69
C PRO A 32 12.77 -0.03 29.22
N VAL A 33 12.89 -1.01 28.35
CA VAL A 33 12.82 -0.84 26.90
C VAL A 33 11.99 -1.93 26.24
N ARG A 34 11.65 -1.71 24.98
CA ARG A 34 10.99 -2.67 24.11
C ARG A 34 11.91 -3.03 22.96
N VAL A 35 12.13 -4.33 22.77
CA VAL A 35 12.82 -4.91 21.62
C VAL A 35 11.99 -6.05 21.08
N GLY A 36 11.39 -5.89 19.90
CA GLY A 36 10.48 -6.89 19.32
C GLY A 36 9.38 -7.33 20.31
N ASN A 37 9.33 -8.64 20.58
CA ASN A 37 8.40 -9.27 21.53
C ASN A 37 9.06 -9.72 22.85
N LEU A 38 10.29 -9.27 23.14
CA LEU A 38 10.97 -9.62 24.38
C LEU A 38 10.18 -9.11 25.59
N GLN A 39 10.17 -9.90 26.67
CA GLN A 39 9.48 -9.56 27.91
C GLN A 39 10.47 -8.97 28.90
N GLU A 40 10.03 -8.03 29.74
CA GLU A 40 10.82 -7.47 30.86
C GLU A 40 12.22 -6.99 30.41
N ALA A 41 12.30 -6.40 29.21
CA ALA A 41 13.57 -6.00 28.63
C ALA A 41 14.11 -4.70 29.26
N VAL A 42 15.36 -4.74 29.71
CA VAL A 42 16.05 -3.64 30.39
C VAL A 42 17.44 -3.45 29.78
N VAL A 43 17.89 -2.20 29.68
CA VAL A 43 19.25 -1.90 29.23
C VAL A 43 20.25 -2.34 30.28
N ALA A 44 21.10 -3.32 29.94
CA ALA A 44 22.20 -3.76 30.79
C ALA A 44 23.47 -2.95 30.54
N GLU A 45 23.74 -2.57 29.28
CA GLU A 45 24.93 -1.81 28.89
C GLU A 45 24.66 -0.97 27.64
N VAL A 46 25.36 0.18 27.56
CA VAL A 46 25.31 1.10 26.42
C VAL A 46 26.70 1.15 25.79
N LEU A 47 26.78 0.89 24.49
CA LEU A 47 28.02 0.83 23.72
C LEU A 47 27.97 1.79 22.53
N HIS A 48 29.15 2.17 22.03
CA HIS A 48 29.32 2.95 20.79
C HIS A 48 28.42 4.20 20.76
N ASP A 49 28.50 5.01 21.82
CA ASP A 49 27.72 6.25 21.99
C ASP A 49 26.20 6.05 21.87
N GLY A 50 25.71 4.90 22.34
CA GLY A 50 24.29 4.56 22.32
C GLY A 50 23.79 4.00 20.99
N LYS A 51 24.69 3.59 20.10
CA LYS A 51 24.33 2.88 18.85
C LYS A 51 24.06 1.40 19.08
N ILE A 52 24.64 0.82 20.13
CA ILE A 52 24.46 -0.60 20.49
C ILE A 52 24.09 -0.69 21.97
N TYR A 53 23.12 -1.55 22.28
CA TYR A 53 22.71 -1.83 23.66
C TYR A 53 22.81 -3.31 23.95
N LEU A 54 23.36 -3.66 25.11
CA LEU A 54 23.15 -4.98 25.71
C LEU A 54 21.82 -4.95 26.45
N ILE A 55 20.92 -5.85 26.09
CA ILE A 55 19.60 -5.94 26.71
C ILE A 55 19.51 -7.23 27.52
N ASP A 56 19.09 -7.09 28.77
CA ASP A 56 18.70 -8.19 29.67
C ASP A 56 17.17 -8.34 29.58
N TYR A 57 16.68 -9.55 29.33
CA TYR A 57 15.26 -9.79 29.09
C TYR A 57 14.84 -11.19 29.48
N THR A 58 13.52 -11.36 29.58
CA THR A 58 12.85 -12.65 29.76
C THR A 58 12.37 -13.19 28.40
N HIS A 59 12.73 -14.44 28.10
CA HIS A 59 12.29 -15.18 26.92
C HIS A 59 11.35 -16.30 27.34
N ILE A 60 10.18 -16.40 26.71
CA ILE A 60 9.23 -17.49 26.94
C ILE A 60 9.22 -18.38 25.70
N ASP A 61 9.73 -19.60 25.84
CA ASP A 61 9.61 -20.63 24.81
C ASP A 61 8.21 -21.26 24.92
N LYS A 62 7.42 -21.21 23.85
CA LYS A 62 6.03 -21.75 23.80
C LYS A 62 5.94 -23.14 23.19
N ASN A 63 7.05 -23.87 23.08
CA ASN A 63 7.06 -25.23 22.55
C ASN A 63 6.16 -26.20 23.36
N TYR A 64 5.30 -26.96 22.66
CA TYR A 64 4.47 -28.06 23.19
C TYR A 64 3.53 -27.75 24.37
N GLY A 65 2.91 -26.56 24.39
CA GLY A 65 1.79 -26.26 25.30
C GLY A 65 2.16 -25.98 26.75
N ASN A 66 3.43 -26.16 27.14
CA ASN A 66 3.98 -25.78 28.45
C ASN A 66 5.07 -24.73 28.28
N PRO A 67 4.75 -23.43 28.43
CA PRO A 67 5.73 -22.37 28.20
C PRO A 67 6.89 -22.43 29.20
N ILE A 68 8.13 -22.46 28.71
CA ILE A 68 9.33 -22.40 29.55
C ILE A 68 9.83 -20.95 29.59
N ARG A 69 9.90 -20.39 30.79
CA ARG A 69 10.38 -19.02 31.03
C ARG A 69 11.88 -19.05 31.31
N HIS A 70 12.65 -18.33 30.50
CA HIS A 70 14.08 -18.10 30.66
C HIS A 70 14.31 -16.63 31.03
N GLU A 71 14.76 -16.39 32.26
CA GLU A 71 15.03 -15.04 32.77
C GLU A 71 16.52 -14.69 32.58
N HIS A 72 16.83 -13.40 32.63
CA HIS A 72 18.20 -12.88 32.51
C HIS A 72 18.93 -13.30 31.23
N VAL A 73 18.18 -13.45 30.14
CA VAL A 73 18.77 -13.70 28.82
C VAL A 73 19.35 -12.37 28.32
N LYS A 74 20.63 -12.39 27.95
CA LYS A 74 21.31 -11.21 27.40
C LYS A 74 21.61 -11.35 25.91
N ASN A 75 21.40 -10.26 25.17
CA ASN A 75 21.77 -10.13 23.77
C ASN A 75 22.01 -8.67 23.35
N TYR A 76 22.81 -8.46 22.30
CA TYR A 76 23.07 -7.12 21.75
C TYR A 76 22.08 -6.75 20.65
N TYR A 77 21.66 -5.49 20.67
CA TYR A 77 20.72 -4.91 19.71
C TYR A 77 21.20 -3.53 19.23
N SER A 78 20.85 -3.19 17.99
CA SER A 78 21.04 -1.84 17.46
C SER A 78 20.06 -0.89 18.15
N TRP A 79 20.44 0.37 18.32
CA TRP A 79 19.52 1.44 18.78
C TRP A 79 18.24 1.55 17.92
N LEU A 80 18.34 1.14 16.65
CA LEU A 80 17.21 1.04 15.71
C LEU A 80 16.19 -0.05 16.08
N ASP A 81 16.51 -0.98 16.98
CA ASP A 81 15.59 -2.01 17.46
C ASP A 81 15.06 -1.73 18.87
N VAL A 82 15.73 -0.85 19.62
CA VAL A 82 15.37 -0.48 21.01
C VAL A 82 14.39 0.68 20.99
N ARG A 83 13.21 0.51 21.61
CA ARG A 83 12.15 1.52 21.71
C ARG A 83 11.70 1.70 23.15
N LYS A 84 10.98 2.80 23.43
CA LYS A 84 10.25 2.95 24.69
C LYS A 84 9.21 1.81 24.84
N PRO A 85 8.90 1.38 26.07
CA PRO A 85 7.78 0.48 26.35
C PRO A 85 6.49 0.93 25.67
N ARG A 86 5.59 -0.01 25.34
CA ARG A 86 4.26 0.36 24.81
C ARG A 86 3.43 0.96 25.93
N GLU A 87 2.83 2.11 25.68
CA GLU A 87 1.67 2.58 26.43
C GLU A 87 0.44 1.93 25.78
N GLU A 88 -0.36 1.21 26.56
CA GLU A 88 -1.62 0.64 26.08
C GLU A 88 -2.71 1.71 26.20
N THR A 89 -2.87 2.51 25.15
CA THR A 89 -3.98 3.47 25.04
C THR A 89 -5.02 2.97 24.03
N PRO A 90 -6.32 3.14 24.30
CA PRO A 90 -7.36 2.88 23.31
C PRO A 90 -7.35 3.91 22.17
N GLU A 91 -6.69 5.05 22.37
CA GLU A 91 -6.52 6.09 21.35
C GLU A 91 -5.54 5.62 20.27
N THR A 92 -5.97 5.73 19.00
CA THR A 92 -5.16 5.39 17.83
C THR A 92 -5.14 6.56 16.85
N LEU A 93 -3.98 6.79 16.24
CA LEU A 93 -3.84 7.75 15.13
C LEU A 93 -4.19 7.10 13.78
N ILE A 94 -4.54 5.81 13.76
CA ILE A 94 -4.92 5.08 12.55
C ILE A 94 -6.38 5.41 12.23
N ASN A 95 -6.58 6.10 11.10
CA ASN A 95 -7.91 6.43 10.58
C ASN A 95 -8.33 5.44 9.49
N ASN A 96 -9.64 5.38 9.20
CA ASN A 96 -10.23 4.58 8.12
C ASN A 96 -9.98 3.05 8.26
N THR A 97 -9.94 2.52 9.48
CA THR A 97 -9.76 1.08 9.73
C THR A 97 -10.95 0.22 9.26
N ASP A 98 -12.06 0.87 8.91
CA ASP A 98 -13.27 0.28 8.34
C ASP A 98 -13.15 -0.01 6.83
N MET A 99 -12.05 0.38 6.19
CA MET A 99 -11.75 0.09 4.78
C MET A 99 -10.48 -0.73 4.64
N ASN A 100 -10.56 -1.84 3.90
CA ASN A 100 -9.40 -2.68 3.61
C ASN A 100 -9.03 -2.60 2.13
N VAL A 101 -8.08 -1.72 1.80
CA VAL A 101 -7.57 -1.55 0.45
C VAL A 101 -6.49 -2.60 0.17
N ARG A 102 -6.74 -3.47 -0.81
CA ARG A 102 -5.80 -4.49 -1.24
C ARG A 102 -4.99 -3.99 -2.43
N PHE A 103 -3.69 -3.82 -2.22
CA PHE A 103 -2.75 -3.48 -3.28
C PHE A 103 -2.14 -4.73 -3.89
N ALA A 104 -2.10 -4.81 -5.22
CA ALA A 104 -1.49 -5.93 -5.93
C ALA A 104 -0.96 -5.52 -7.30
N TYR A 105 0.15 -6.14 -7.72
CA TYR A 105 0.59 -6.11 -9.11
C TYR A 105 -0.21 -7.11 -9.93
N ARG A 106 -0.76 -6.66 -11.06
CA ARG A 106 -1.56 -7.46 -12.00
C ARG A 106 -1.15 -7.15 -13.43
N MET A 107 -1.58 -7.98 -14.37
CA MET A 107 -1.41 -7.68 -15.80
C MET A 107 -2.55 -6.80 -16.30
N LEU A 108 -2.28 -5.98 -17.33
CA LEU A 108 -3.29 -5.17 -17.99
C LEU A 108 -4.46 -6.01 -18.53
N SER A 109 -4.18 -7.22 -19.01
CA SER A 109 -5.20 -8.19 -19.41
C SER A 109 -6.25 -8.47 -18.33
N GLU A 110 -5.87 -8.48 -17.04
CA GLU A 110 -6.81 -8.67 -15.93
C GLU A 110 -7.74 -7.46 -15.77
N LEU A 111 -7.26 -6.25 -16.04
CA LEU A 111 -8.08 -5.04 -16.00
C LEU A 111 -9.11 -5.04 -17.14
N LEU A 112 -8.69 -5.40 -18.35
CA LEU A 112 -9.60 -5.57 -19.49
C LEU A 112 -10.59 -6.70 -19.26
N ASN A 113 -10.15 -7.82 -18.67
CA ASN A 113 -11.02 -8.94 -18.29
C ASN A 113 -12.17 -8.47 -17.38
N ARG A 114 -11.92 -7.58 -16.41
CA ARG A 114 -12.98 -6.99 -15.58
C ARG A 114 -13.95 -6.15 -16.39
N VAL A 115 -13.45 -5.32 -17.30
CA VAL A 115 -14.30 -4.51 -18.18
C VAL A 115 -15.22 -5.40 -19.03
N TYR A 116 -14.66 -6.42 -19.69
CA TYR A 116 -15.41 -7.19 -20.70
C TYR A 116 -16.22 -8.35 -20.14
N ASN A 117 -15.78 -8.98 -19.05
CA ASN A 117 -16.43 -10.20 -18.52
C ASN A 117 -17.22 -9.98 -17.22
N PHE A 118 -17.02 -8.85 -16.53
CA PHE A 118 -17.67 -8.57 -15.26
C PHE A 118 -18.43 -7.23 -15.22
N GLY A 119 -18.14 -6.31 -16.14
CA GLY A 119 -18.70 -4.97 -16.17
C GLY A 119 -18.04 -4.03 -15.18
N VAL A 120 -17.76 -2.80 -15.63
CA VAL A 120 -17.19 -1.72 -14.82
C VAL A 120 -18.06 -0.48 -15.00
N ASN A 121 -18.55 0.08 -13.89
CA ASN A 121 -19.18 1.39 -13.87
C ASN A 121 -18.09 2.47 -14.03
N PHE A 122 -18.09 3.15 -15.17
CA PHE A 122 -17.19 4.26 -15.47
C PHE A 122 -17.74 5.63 -15.06
N ASP A 123 -19.02 5.71 -14.73
CA ASP A 123 -19.72 6.96 -14.51
C ASP A 123 -20.53 6.95 -13.19
N PRO A 124 -19.90 6.64 -12.05
CA PRO A 124 -20.53 6.94 -10.78
C PRO A 124 -20.66 8.46 -10.62
N ASP A 125 -21.75 8.88 -10.01
CA ASP A 125 -22.16 10.28 -9.79
C ASP A 125 -21.12 11.21 -9.13
N TYR A 126 -20.19 10.67 -8.34
CA TYR A 126 -19.11 11.43 -7.72
C TYR A 126 -17.88 11.63 -8.62
N GLN A 127 -17.81 10.94 -9.76
CA GLN A 127 -16.74 11.16 -10.75
C GLN A 127 -16.95 12.45 -11.51
N ARG A 128 -15.85 12.96 -12.06
CA ARG A 128 -15.87 14.06 -13.02
C ARG A 128 -16.06 13.55 -14.44
N ASP A 129 -16.40 14.48 -15.33
CA ASP A 129 -16.54 14.22 -16.76
C ASP A 129 -15.24 13.76 -17.42
N TYR A 130 -15.38 13.11 -18.58
CA TYR A 130 -14.26 12.75 -19.42
C TYR A 130 -13.62 13.99 -20.03
N VAL A 131 -12.30 14.17 -19.89
CA VAL A 131 -11.60 15.38 -20.38
C VAL A 131 -10.36 15.07 -21.22
N TRP A 132 -9.98 13.80 -21.34
CA TRP A 132 -8.78 13.44 -22.09
C TRP A 132 -8.98 13.61 -23.60
N GLU A 133 -8.02 14.26 -24.25
CA GLU A 133 -8.01 14.40 -25.69
C GLU A 133 -7.27 13.22 -26.34
N GLN A 134 -7.32 13.15 -27.66
CA GLN A 134 -6.63 12.10 -28.43
C GLN A 134 -5.13 12.02 -28.11
N GLN A 135 -4.48 13.16 -27.86
CA GLN A 135 -3.06 13.22 -27.53
C GLN A 135 -2.75 12.59 -26.16
N ASP A 136 -3.62 12.77 -25.15
CA ASP A 136 -3.44 12.14 -23.83
C ASP A 136 -3.51 10.62 -23.94
N LYS A 137 -4.48 10.12 -24.73
CA LYS A 137 -4.63 8.69 -25.02
C LYS A 137 -3.37 8.12 -25.68
N ILE A 138 -2.83 8.82 -26.68
CA ILE A 138 -1.59 8.42 -27.39
C ILE A 138 -0.39 8.38 -26.43
N GLN A 139 -0.24 9.39 -25.57
CA GLN A 139 0.85 9.42 -24.57
C GLN A 139 0.77 8.27 -23.57
N LEU A 140 -0.45 7.85 -23.17
CA LEU A 140 -0.63 6.67 -22.32
C LEU A 140 -0.13 5.40 -23.00
N ILE A 141 -0.50 5.19 -24.28
CA ILE A 141 -0.04 4.03 -25.05
C ILE A 141 1.49 4.08 -25.21
N GLU A 142 2.05 5.25 -25.52
CA GLU A 142 3.50 5.44 -25.60
C GLU A 142 4.21 5.11 -24.28
N SER A 143 3.63 5.47 -23.14
CA SER A 143 4.18 5.14 -21.81
C SER A 143 4.25 3.62 -21.58
N ILE A 144 3.22 2.88 -21.98
CA ILE A 144 3.20 1.41 -21.89
C ILE A 144 4.32 0.79 -22.72
N TYR A 145 4.49 1.22 -23.97
CA TYR A 145 5.53 0.69 -24.85
C TYR A 145 6.96 1.14 -24.47
N ASN A 146 7.10 2.13 -23.60
CA ASN A 146 8.37 2.57 -23.03
C ASN A 146 8.61 2.10 -21.59
N ASN A 147 7.77 1.21 -21.03
CA ASN A 147 7.87 0.73 -19.65
C ASN A 147 7.84 1.85 -18.59
N VAL A 148 7.13 2.95 -18.87
CA VAL A 148 6.92 4.07 -17.95
C VAL A 148 5.69 3.78 -17.09
N ASP A 149 5.77 4.01 -15.78
CA ASP A 149 4.65 3.84 -14.85
C ASP A 149 3.43 4.66 -15.30
N ILE A 150 2.30 3.98 -15.48
CA ILE A 150 1.03 4.61 -15.86
C ILE A 150 0.12 4.88 -14.67
N GLY A 151 0.60 4.65 -13.45
CA GLY A 151 -0.11 4.82 -12.19
C GLY A 151 -1.05 3.67 -11.85
N LYS A 152 -1.57 3.70 -10.62
CA LYS A 152 -2.51 2.68 -10.12
C LYS A 152 -3.92 2.82 -10.69
N PHE A 153 -4.68 1.72 -10.67
CA PHE A 153 -6.13 1.70 -10.91
C PHE A 153 -6.85 1.32 -9.61
N ALA A 154 -7.76 2.19 -9.14
CA ALA A 154 -8.54 1.93 -7.94
C ALA A 154 -9.95 1.50 -8.31
N LEU A 155 -10.34 0.30 -7.88
CA LEU A 155 -11.64 -0.30 -8.19
C LEU A 155 -12.35 -0.68 -6.90
N ILE A 156 -13.66 -0.45 -6.87
CA ILE A 156 -14.56 -1.07 -5.90
C ILE A 156 -15.12 -2.32 -6.55
N GLN A 157 -15.04 -3.45 -5.86
CA GLN A 157 -15.79 -4.65 -6.20
C GLN A 157 -17.13 -4.60 -5.47
N HIS A 158 -18.21 -4.71 -6.22
CA HIS A 158 -19.55 -4.80 -5.66
C HIS A 158 -19.89 -6.22 -5.20
N ASP A 159 -20.81 -6.28 -4.24
CA ASP A 159 -21.40 -7.52 -3.80
C ASP A 159 -22.19 -8.21 -4.94
N THR A 160 -22.37 -9.52 -4.84
CA THR A 160 -23.05 -10.31 -5.88
C THR A 160 -24.46 -9.83 -6.19
N LYS A 161 -25.22 -9.32 -5.20
CA LYS A 161 -26.60 -8.83 -5.45
C LYS A 161 -26.57 -7.56 -6.29
N THR A 162 -25.65 -6.64 -5.99
CA THR A 162 -25.45 -5.42 -6.77
C THR A 162 -24.96 -5.73 -8.18
N TRP A 163 -24.02 -6.67 -8.33
CA TRP A 163 -23.55 -7.10 -9.65
C TRP A 163 -24.68 -7.70 -10.49
N VAL A 164 -25.45 -8.66 -9.96
CA VAL A 164 -26.57 -9.29 -10.69
C VAL A 164 -27.64 -8.27 -11.08
N ARG A 165 -27.92 -7.29 -10.22
CA ARG A 165 -28.94 -6.26 -10.46
C ARG A 165 -28.53 -5.25 -11.54
N THR A 166 -27.26 -4.87 -11.58
CA THR A 166 -26.77 -3.75 -12.42
C THR A 166 -26.00 -4.21 -13.65
N GLY A 167 -25.54 -5.46 -13.68
CA GLY A 167 -24.56 -5.95 -14.64
C GLY A 167 -23.13 -5.43 -14.40
N MET A 168 -22.92 -4.61 -13.36
CA MET A 168 -21.63 -3.98 -13.04
C MET A 168 -21.03 -4.62 -11.78
N GLY A 169 -20.05 -5.50 -11.96
CA GLY A 169 -19.34 -6.14 -10.85
C GLY A 169 -18.33 -5.22 -10.17
N TYR A 170 -17.94 -4.15 -10.88
CA TYR A 170 -16.92 -3.22 -10.43
C TYR A 170 -17.32 -1.77 -10.71
N GLU A 171 -16.68 -0.85 -9.98
CA GLU A 171 -16.75 0.59 -10.20
C GLU A 171 -15.35 1.20 -10.13
N ILE A 172 -15.03 2.11 -11.06
CA ILE A 172 -13.72 2.79 -11.10
C ILE A 172 -13.72 4.04 -10.22
N VAL A 173 -12.77 4.11 -9.28
CA VAL A 173 -12.60 5.25 -8.36
C VAL A 173 -11.45 6.15 -8.80
N ASP A 174 -10.35 5.56 -9.28
CA ASP A 174 -9.21 6.29 -9.84
C ASP A 174 -8.69 5.55 -11.08
N GLY A 175 -8.31 6.31 -12.10
CA GLY A 175 -7.89 5.80 -13.40
C GLY A 175 -8.98 5.73 -14.47
N LYS A 176 -10.16 6.35 -14.28
CA LYS A 176 -11.27 6.42 -15.27
C LYS A 176 -10.78 6.73 -16.68
N GLN A 177 -10.06 7.85 -16.83
CA GLN A 177 -9.61 8.35 -18.14
C GLN A 177 -8.62 7.39 -18.80
N ARG A 178 -7.68 6.87 -18.00
CA ARG A 178 -6.67 5.89 -18.42
C ARG A 178 -7.33 4.60 -18.89
N LEU A 179 -8.21 4.02 -18.08
CA LEU A 179 -8.86 2.75 -18.42
C LEU A 179 -9.74 2.87 -19.67
N LEU A 180 -10.45 3.98 -19.83
CA LEU A 180 -11.17 4.26 -21.07
C LEU A 180 -10.22 4.32 -22.28
N ALA A 181 -9.09 5.01 -22.17
CA ALA A 181 -8.11 5.06 -23.26
C ALA A 181 -7.53 3.67 -23.61
N LEU A 182 -7.21 2.83 -22.60
CA LEU A 182 -6.75 1.45 -22.82
C LEU A 182 -7.81 0.60 -23.52
N LYS A 183 -9.07 0.74 -23.08
CA LYS A 183 -10.22 0.06 -23.67
C LYS A 183 -10.38 0.47 -25.14
N GLU A 184 -10.36 1.76 -25.43
CA GLU A 184 -10.51 2.29 -26.78
C GLU A 184 -9.36 1.88 -27.72
N PHE A 185 -8.12 1.80 -27.21
CA PHE A 185 -6.99 1.30 -28.00
C PHE A 185 -7.15 -0.18 -28.33
N TYR A 186 -7.51 -1.00 -27.34
CA TYR A 186 -7.76 -2.43 -27.52
C TYR A 186 -8.91 -2.72 -28.50
N GLU A 187 -9.88 -1.82 -28.59
CA GLU A 187 -11.01 -1.87 -29.53
C GLU A 187 -10.73 -1.15 -30.87
N ASP A 188 -9.47 -0.84 -31.17
CA ASP A 188 -9.06 -0.25 -32.44
C ASP A 188 -9.72 1.11 -32.76
N ARG A 189 -10.17 1.84 -31.74
CA ARG A 189 -10.87 3.13 -31.90
C ARG A 189 -9.94 4.29 -32.23
N PHE A 190 -8.65 4.15 -31.95
CA PHE A 190 -7.62 5.08 -32.38
C PHE A 190 -6.29 4.37 -32.65
N ALA A 191 -5.39 5.07 -33.34
CA ALA A 191 -4.08 4.54 -33.69
C ALA A 191 -2.95 5.19 -32.88
N TRP A 192 -1.94 4.40 -32.54
CA TRP A 192 -0.65 4.86 -32.01
C TRP A 192 0.43 4.58 -33.06
N LYS A 193 1.18 5.61 -33.47
CA LYS A 193 2.18 5.52 -34.56
C LYS A 193 1.61 4.92 -35.86
N GLY A 194 0.37 5.28 -36.19
CA GLY A 194 -0.32 4.82 -37.40
C GLY A 194 -0.83 3.37 -37.34
N LYS A 195 -0.72 2.69 -36.19
CA LYS A 195 -1.20 1.32 -35.99
C LYS A 195 -2.28 1.27 -34.93
N LYS A 196 -3.35 0.52 -35.19
CA LYS A 196 -4.33 0.11 -34.17
C LYS A 196 -3.82 -1.13 -33.45
N PHE A 197 -4.49 -1.58 -32.38
CA PHE A 197 -4.05 -2.74 -31.61
C PHE A 197 -4.00 -4.02 -32.47
N SER A 198 -4.98 -4.23 -33.35
CA SER A 198 -4.99 -5.38 -34.27
C SER A 198 -3.91 -5.34 -35.35
N ASP A 199 -3.37 -4.16 -35.67
CA ASP A 199 -2.27 -3.99 -36.64
C ASP A 199 -0.89 -4.31 -36.04
N LEU A 200 -0.82 -4.50 -34.72
CA LEU A 200 0.41 -4.78 -34.00
C LEU A 200 0.87 -6.24 -34.19
N THR A 201 2.18 -6.45 -34.10
CA THR A 201 2.75 -7.80 -34.03
C THR A 201 2.32 -8.50 -32.74
N SER A 202 2.33 -9.83 -32.74
CA SER A 202 2.01 -10.61 -31.52
C SER A 202 2.91 -10.25 -30.33
N ARG A 203 4.16 -9.86 -30.57
CA ARG A 203 5.07 -9.39 -29.51
C ARG A 203 4.58 -8.07 -28.90
N GLU A 204 4.16 -7.13 -29.73
CA GLU A 204 3.66 -5.82 -29.29
C GLU A 204 2.29 -5.93 -28.60
N GLN A 205 1.41 -6.83 -29.05
CA GLN A 205 0.15 -7.13 -28.37
C GLN A 205 0.40 -7.79 -27.01
N ASN A 206 1.30 -8.79 -26.95
CA ASN A 206 1.67 -9.44 -25.69
C ASN A 206 2.32 -8.46 -24.70
N HIS A 207 3.13 -7.51 -25.18
CA HIS A 207 3.69 -6.45 -24.35
C HIS A 207 2.59 -5.63 -23.68
N PHE A 208 1.60 -5.19 -24.46
CA PHE A 208 0.46 -4.44 -23.93
C PHE A 208 -0.38 -5.27 -22.95
N MET A 209 -0.74 -6.50 -23.30
CA MET A 209 -1.60 -7.36 -22.48
C MET A 209 -0.94 -7.78 -21.15
N ASN A 210 0.38 -8.00 -21.17
CA ASN A 210 1.14 -8.42 -19.99
C ASN A 210 1.81 -7.25 -19.26
N TYR A 211 1.55 -6.01 -19.68
CA TYR A 211 2.11 -4.83 -19.03
C TYR A 211 1.69 -4.81 -17.55
N PRO A 212 2.65 -4.75 -16.60
CA PRO A 212 2.35 -4.82 -15.18
C PRO A 212 1.73 -3.50 -14.69
N ILE A 213 0.64 -3.61 -13.94
CA ILE A 213 -0.09 -2.49 -13.36
C ILE A 213 -0.37 -2.73 -11.88
N ILE A 214 -0.55 -1.64 -11.13
CA ILE A 214 -0.90 -1.69 -9.71
C ILE A 214 -2.42 -1.52 -9.56
N PHE A 215 -3.05 -2.45 -8.86
CA PHE A 215 -4.43 -2.33 -8.40
C PHE A 215 -4.51 -1.85 -6.97
N ALA A 216 -5.55 -1.08 -6.68
CA ALA A 216 -6.06 -0.85 -5.35
C ALA A 216 -7.53 -1.29 -5.33
N GLU A 217 -7.80 -2.48 -4.80
CA GLU A 217 -9.14 -3.07 -4.78
C GLU A 217 -9.73 -2.98 -3.37
N VAL A 218 -10.97 -2.49 -3.29
CA VAL A 218 -11.77 -2.48 -2.06
C VAL A 218 -13.09 -3.16 -2.35
N LYS A 219 -13.68 -3.83 -1.35
CA LYS A 219 -14.93 -4.58 -1.52
C LYS A 219 -16.02 -4.00 -0.65
N ASP A 220 -17.25 -4.05 -1.17
CA ASP A 220 -18.48 -3.90 -0.40
C ASP A 220 -18.53 -2.61 0.44
N LEU A 221 -18.04 -1.50 -0.13
CA LEU A 221 -18.04 -0.20 0.54
C LEU A 221 -19.44 0.42 0.59
N THR A 222 -19.76 1.06 1.71
CA THR A 222 -20.94 1.93 1.81
C THR A 222 -20.73 3.22 1.00
N ARG A 223 -21.81 3.95 0.71
CA ARG A 223 -21.71 5.24 0.01
C ARG A 223 -20.74 6.21 0.70
N GLU A 224 -20.85 6.34 2.02
CA GLU A 224 -19.94 7.19 2.81
C GLU A 224 -18.47 6.79 2.62
N GLN A 225 -18.18 5.49 2.69
CA GLN A 225 -16.82 4.97 2.52
C GLN A 225 -16.29 5.18 1.09
N ILE A 226 -17.14 5.05 0.07
CA ILE A 226 -16.78 5.33 -1.32
C ILE A 226 -16.35 6.80 -1.47
N LEU A 227 -17.11 7.74 -0.94
CA LEU A 227 -16.78 9.17 -1.02
C LEU A 227 -15.51 9.50 -0.23
N ARG A 228 -15.35 8.94 0.97
CA ARG A 228 -14.11 9.05 1.76
C ARG A 228 -12.91 8.53 0.97
N TYR A 229 -13.02 7.34 0.38
CA TYR A 229 -11.96 6.73 -0.41
C TYR A 229 -11.61 7.57 -1.65
N PHE A 230 -12.61 8.07 -2.36
CA PHE A 230 -12.43 8.96 -3.50
C PHE A 230 -11.68 10.25 -3.11
N ILE A 231 -12.07 10.89 -2.01
CA ILE A 231 -11.37 12.08 -1.49
C ILE A 231 -9.93 11.75 -1.13
N MET A 232 -9.68 10.65 -0.42
CA MET A 232 -8.32 10.22 -0.03
C MET A 232 -7.40 10.01 -1.24
N LEU A 233 -7.92 9.41 -2.31
CA LEU A 233 -7.16 9.18 -3.54
C LEU A 233 -6.82 10.48 -4.28
N ASN A 234 -7.70 11.49 -4.23
CA ASN A 234 -7.54 12.74 -4.96
C ASN A 234 -6.90 13.88 -4.13
N THR A 235 -6.65 13.66 -2.84
CA THR A 235 -5.97 14.61 -1.94
C THR A 235 -4.51 14.25 -1.67
N SER A 236 -4.11 13.01 -1.91
CA SER A 236 -2.73 12.51 -1.69
C SER A 236 -1.79 12.71 -2.91
N GLY A 237 -2.24 13.40 -3.97
CA GLY A 237 -1.50 13.59 -5.23
C GLY A 237 -2.05 14.73 -6.11
N LYS A 238 -1.80 14.70 -7.43
CA LYS A 238 -2.18 15.77 -8.39
C LYS A 238 -3.65 16.15 -8.19
N VAL A 239 -3.86 17.38 -7.73
CA VAL A 239 -5.12 17.85 -7.13
C VAL A 239 -6.21 17.89 -8.20
N MET A 240 -7.28 17.13 -7.96
CA MET A 240 -8.53 17.31 -8.69
C MET A 240 -9.05 18.73 -8.47
N ASP A 241 -9.82 19.25 -9.41
CA ASP A 241 -10.42 20.58 -9.28
C ASP A 241 -11.05 20.79 -7.89
N ALA A 242 -10.68 21.91 -7.25
CA ALA A 242 -11.00 22.16 -5.85
C ALA A 242 -12.51 22.29 -5.64
N GLU A 243 -13.23 22.88 -6.60
CA GLU A 243 -14.68 23.07 -6.51
C GLU A 243 -15.40 21.71 -6.54
N HIS A 244 -14.99 20.79 -7.41
CA HIS A 244 -15.55 19.44 -7.43
C HIS A 244 -15.29 18.70 -6.12
N LEU A 245 -14.08 18.78 -5.56
CA LEU A 245 -13.75 18.13 -4.28
C LEU A 245 -14.58 18.69 -3.12
N ASP A 246 -14.80 20.00 -3.08
CA ASP A 246 -15.58 20.63 -2.01
C ASP A 246 -17.07 20.27 -2.10
N ARG A 247 -17.61 20.10 -3.31
CA ARG A 247 -18.96 19.54 -3.51
C ARG A 247 -19.09 18.14 -2.91
N ILE A 248 -18.13 17.24 -3.18
CA ILE A 248 -18.16 15.87 -2.65
C ILE A 248 -17.98 15.84 -1.12
N LYS A 249 -17.13 16.70 -0.55
CA LYS A 249 -17.01 16.85 0.91
C LYS A 249 -18.32 17.32 1.54
N ALA A 250 -19.03 18.25 0.90
CA ALA A 250 -20.33 18.72 1.39
C ALA A 250 -21.36 17.58 1.41
N GLU A 251 -21.40 16.76 0.35
CA GLU A 251 -22.25 15.56 0.30
C GLU A 251 -21.93 14.59 1.44
N LEU A 252 -20.64 14.25 1.63
CA LEU A 252 -20.19 13.37 2.70
C LEU A 252 -20.64 13.85 4.09
N ASN A 253 -20.55 15.15 4.35
CA ASN A 253 -20.98 15.73 5.64
C ASN A 253 -22.49 15.57 5.91
N THR A 254 -23.31 15.41 4.87
CA THR A 254 -24.75 15.16 5.04
C THR A 254 -25.08 13.71 5.37
N LEU A 255 -24.24 12.77 4.90
CA LEU A 255 -24.40 11.33 5.16
C LEU A 255 -23.90 10.91 6.55
N ALA A 256 -23.03 11.71 7.17
CA ALA A 256 -22.46 11.45 8.50
C ALA A 256 -23.31 11.97 9.67
N ARG A 257 -24.51 12.53 9.40
CA ARG A 257 -25.48 13.00 10.40
C ARG A 257 -26.62 12.02 10.57
#